data_AF-A0A945ETF1-F1
#
_entry.id   AF-A0A945ETF1-F1
#
_cell.length_a   1.000
_cell.length_b   1.000
_cell.length_c   1.000
_cell.angle_alpha   90.00
_cell.angle_beta   90.00
_cell.angle_gamma   90.00
#
_symmetry.space_group_name_H-M   'P 1'
#
loop_
_entity.id
_entity.type
_entity.pdbx_description
1 polymer ?
#
loop_
_entity_poly.entity_id
_entity_poly.type
_entity_poly.pdbx_seq_one_letter_code
_entity_poly.pdbx_strand_id
1 'polypeptide(L)' 'MTRGNEKILGIVFVIIGAALFISFAGRFLVEIIGAIISIMIINYGLKLQGLPAIWMLMMQWIHSFKFK' A
#
# COMPACT_ATOMS: atom_id res chain seq x y z
N MET A 1 4.05 -41.45 -15.74
CA MET A 1 2.94 -40.54 -16.12
C MET A 1 2.48 -39.59 -15.00
N THR A 2 3.13 -39.56 -13.82
CA THR A 2 2.68 -38.79 -12.64
C THR A 2 3.19 -37.34 -12.56
N ARG A 3 4.41 -37.05 -13.07
CA ARG A 3 5.00 -35.69 -13.04
C ARG A 3 4.22 -34.62 -13.81
N GLY A 4 3.45 -34.99 -14.82
CA GLY A 4 2.65 -34.05 -15.63
C GLY A 4 1.43 -33.53 -14.87
N ASN A 5 0.71 -34.42 -14.19
CA ASN A 5 -0.50 -34.07 -13.44
C ASN A 5 -0.18 -33.21 -12.22
N GLU A 6 0.92 -33.47 -11.51
CA GLU A 6 1.33 -32.66 -10.35
C GLU A 6 1.66 -31.21 -10.72
N LYS A 7 2.31 -31.00 -11.87
CA LYS A 7 2.59 -29.65 -12.38
C LYS A 7 1.32 -28.89 -12.74
N ILE A 8 0.36 -29.57 -13.38
CA ILE A 8 -0.93 -28.97 -13.74
C ILE A 8 -1.71 -28.62 -12.47
N LEU A 9 -1.75 -29.52 -11.49
CA LEU A 9 -2.39 -29.29 -10.19
C LEU A 9 -1.77 -28.08 -9.48
N GLY A 10 -0.43 -27.98 -9.48
CA GLY A 10 0.30 -26.85 -8.90
C GLY A 10 -0.06 -25.51 -9.55
N ILE A 11 -0.14 -25.46 -10.89
CA ILE A 11 -0.57 -24.26 -11.62
C ILE A 11 -2.00 -23.86 -11.23
N VAL A 12 -2.90 -24.83 -11.11
CA VAL A 12 -4.30 -24.58 -10.68
C VAL A 12 -4.34 -23.97 -9.27
N PHE A 13 -3.56 -24.51 -8.32
CA PHE A 13 -3.46 -23.94 -6.98
C PHE A 13 -2.89 -22.51 -6.96
N VAL A 14 -1.89 -22.21 -7.80
CA VAL A 14 -1.35 -20.85 -7.92
C VAL A 14 -2.41 -19.88 -8.45
N ILE A 15 -3.18 -20.28 -9.47
CA ILE A 15 -4.23 -19.44 -10.05
C ILE A 15 -5.35 -19.17 -9.02
N ILE A 16 -5.82 -20.21 -8.33
CA ILE A 16 -6.87 -20.08 -7.31
C ILE A 16 -6.37 -19.24 -6.13
N GLY A 17 -5.15 -19.50 -5.66
CA GLY A 17 -4.54 -18.74 -4.56
C GLY A 17 -4.37 -17.26 -4.91
N ALA A 18 -3.92 -16.95 -6.13
CA ALA A 18 -3.81 -15.58 -6.61
C ALA A 18 -5.18 -14.90 -6.73
N ALA A 19 -6.19 -15.59 -7.25
CA ALA A 19 -7.55 -15.05 -7.37
C ALA A 19 -8.16 -14.77 -5.99
N LEU A 20 -8.00 -15.68 -5.02
CA LEU A 20 -8.45 -15.48 -3.64
C LEU A 20 -7.69 -14.32 -2.99
N PHE A 21 -6.37 -14.26 -3.14
CA PHE A 21 -5.56 -13.17 -2.61
C PHE A 21 -6.02 -11.81 -3.15
N ILE A 22 -6.24 -11.70 -4.46
CA ILE A 22 -6.75 -10.46 -5.08
C ILE A 22 -8.18 -10.16 -4.62
N SER A 23 -9.05 -11.17 -4.46
CA SER A 23 -10.43 -10.95 -4.00
C SER A 23 -10.48 -10.42 -2.56
N PHE A 24 -9.64 -10.96 -1.66
CA PHE A 24 -9.61 -10.54 -0.26
C PHE A 24 -8.76 -9.27 -0.03
N ALA A 25 -7.60 -9.16 -0.66
CA ALA A 25 -6.65 -8.06 -0.46
C ALA A 25 -6.76 -6.96 -1.52
N GLY A 26 -7.55 -7.13 -2.57
CA GLY A 26 -7.68 -6.16 -3.66
C GLY A 26 -8.22 -4.81 -3.20
N ARG A 27 -9.24 -4.83 -2.33
CA ARG A 27 -9.75 -3.58 -1.73
C ARG A 27 -8.69 -2.88 -0.89
N PHE A 28 -7.93 -3.64 -0.10
CA PHE A 28 -6.82 -3.12 0.70
C PHE A 28 -5.71 -2.52 -0.18
N LEU A 29 -5.38 -3.15 -1.31
CA LEU A 29 -4.43 -2.62 -2.29
C LEU A 29 -4.90 -1.29 -2.89
N VAL A 30 -6.18 -1.18 -3.26
CA VAL A 30 -6.76 0.07 -3.79
C VAL A 30 -6.69 1.17 -2.74
N GLU A 31 -7.01 0.87 -1.48
CA GLU A 31 -6.93 1.82 -0.37
C GLU A 31 -5.49 2.29 -0.11
N ILE A 32 -4.49 1.40 -0.18
CA ILE A 32 -3.07 1.77 -0.08
C ILE A 32 -2.65 2.72 -1.21
N ILE A 33 -2.99 2.38 -2.46
CA ILE A 33 -2.65 3.23 -3.61
C ILE A 33 -3.31 4.61 -3.46
N GLY A 34 -4.59 4.65 -3.06
CA GLY A 34 -5.30 5.90 -2.79
C GLY A 34 -4.64 6.73 -1.69
N ALA A 35 -4.17 6.09 -0.61
CA ALA A 35 -3.44 6.75 0.46
C ALA A 35 -2.13 7.36 -0.03
N ILE A 36 -1.35 6.63 -0.84
CA ILE A 36 -0.08 7.13 -1.42
C ILE A 36 -0.34 8.35 -2.31
N ILE A 37 -1.30 8.26 -3.24
CA ILE A 37 -1.66 9.37 -4.14
C ILE A 37 -2.09 10.59 -3.32
N SER A 38 -2.92 10.38 -2.30
CA SER A 38 -3.39 11.47 -1.41
C SER A 38 -2.22 12.16 -0.71
N ILE A 39 -1.27 11.41 -0.15
CA ILE A 39 -0.06 11.96 0.48
C ILE A 39 0.76 12.76 -0.54
N MET A 40 0.91 12.27 -1.77
CA MET A 40 1.63 12.99 -2.83
C MET A 40 0.96 14.32 -3.18
N ILE A 41 -0.36 14.34 -3.33
CA ILE A 41 -1.14 15.55 -3.62
C ILE A 41 -0.98 16.56 -2.47
N ILE A 42 -1.13 16.13 -1.22
CA ILE A 42 -0.98 17.04 -0.08
C ILE A 42 0.45 17.58 -0.02
N ASN A 43 1.47 16.73 -0.21
CA ASN A 43 2.86 17.16 -0.20
C ASN A 43 3.17 18.16 -1.32
N TYR A 44 2.59 17.96 -2.50
CA TYR A 44 2.70 18.90 -3.61
C TYR A 44 1.99 20.23 -3.29
N GLY A 45 0.79 20.18 -2.69
CA GLY A 45 0.06 21.38 -2.24
C GLY A 45 0.85 22.18 -1.20
N LEU A 46 1.47 21.52 -0.23
CA LEU A 46 2.36 22.16 0.75
C LEU A 46 3.54 22.84 0.08
N LYS A 47 4.18 22.15 -0.89
CA LYS A 47 5.27 22.73 -1.67
C LYS A 47 4.84 24.00 -2.41
N LEU A 48 3.65 24.03 -3.00
CA LEU A 48 3.12 25.22 -3.68
C LEU A 48 2.88 26.39 -2.72
N GLN A 49 2.57 26.10 -1.45
CA GLN A 49 2.38 27.10 -0.41
C GLN A 49 3.69 27.50 0.30
N GLY A 50 4.84 26.96 -0.12
CA GLY A 50 6.12 27.19 0.54
C GLY A 50 6.23 26.53 1.92
N LEU A 51 5.32 25.60 2.24
CA LEU A 51 5.29 24.88 3.51
C LEU A 51 6.18 23.63 3.45
N PRO A 52 6.74 23.21 4.60
CA PRO A 52 7.55 22.00 4.68
C PRO A 52 6.70 20.74 4.42
N ALA A 53 7.34 19.68 3.96
CA ALA A 53 6.69 18.41 3.64
C ALA A 53 5.93 17.82 4.84
N ILE A 54 4.88 17.04 4.54
CA ILE A 54 4.05 16.34 5.54
C ILE A 54 4.88 15.64 6.62
N TRP A 55 5.96 14.98 6.22
CA TRP A 55 6.79 14.22 7.15
C TRP A 55 7.43 15.11 8.23
N MET A 56 7.84 16.33 7.87
CA MET A 56 8.38 17.29 8.82
C MET A 56 7.28 17.78 9.78
N LEU A 57 6.07 18.01 9.28
CA LEU A 57 4.92 18.38 10.11
C LEU A 57 4.56 17.26 11.11
N MET A 58 4.61 15.99 10.67
CA MET A 58 4.43 14.84 11.57
C MET A 58 5.53 14.75 12.62
N MET A 59 6.80 14.93 12.25
CA MET A 59 7.91 14.93 13.22
C MET A 59 7.77 16.06 14.25
N GLN A 60 7.40 17.26 13.82
CA GLN A 60 7.13 18.38 14.73
C GLN A 60 5.97 18.08 15.67
N TRP A 61 4.90 17.47 15.16
CA TRP A 61 3.76 17.05 15.97
C TRP A 61 4.17 16.00 17.01
N ILE A 62 4.89 14.94 16.61
CA ILE A 62 5.40 13.92 17.54
C ILE A 62 6.33 14.54 18.59
N HIS A 63 7.19 15.48 18.20
CA HIS A 63 8.04 16.20 19.13
C HIS A 63 7.25 17.04 20.14
N SER A 64 6.15 17.66 19.71
CA SER A 64 5.24 18.41 20.59
C SER A 64 4.62 17.52 21.69
N PHE A 65 4.30 16.25 21.39
CA PHE A 65 3.82 15.29 22.41
C PHE A 65 4.88 14.86 23.42
N LYS A 66 6.16 14.91 23.05
CA LYS A 66 7.25 14.43 23.91
C LYS A 66 7.64 15.41 25.02
N PHE A 67 7.09 16.62 25.00
CA PHE A 67 7.41 17.72 25.94
C PHE A 67 6.19 18.21 26.75
N LYS A 68 5.17 17.38 26.91
CA LYS A 68 4.03 17.63 27.79
C LYS A 68 3.88 16.50 28.79
#